data_AF-A0A401RQU2-F1
#
_entry.id   AF-A0A401RQU2-F1
#
_cell.length_a   1.000
_cell.length_b   1.000
_cell.length_c   1.000
_cell.angle_alpha   90.00
_cell.angle_beta   90.00
_cell.angle_gamma   90.00
#
_symmetry.space_group_name_H-M   'P 1'
#
loop_
_entity.id
_entity.type
_entity.pdbx_description
1 polymer ?
#
loop_
_entity_poly.entity_id
_entity_poly.type
_entity_poly.pdbx_seq_one_letter_code
_entity_poly.pdbx_strand_id
1 'polypeptide(L)'
;MTVSDCYCAYFRMKEVSPSCRLGLRTSRLFREKYVCVECQGEAMGVRDRCEGDGLEGTRTFWIAASNAGCQGSWVRESLHETCRCPPQSLIFV
;
A
#
# COMPACT_ATOMS: atom_id res chain seq x y z
N MET A 1 2.51 -2.81 -27.98
CA MET A 1 1.80 -2.04 -26.93
C MET A 1 1.98 -2.80 -25.64
N THR A 2 2.93 -2.41 -24.78
CA THR A 2 3.07 -3.02 -23.46
C THR A 2 1.96 -2.46 -22.59
N VAL A 3 0.99 -3.28 -22.22
CA VAL A 3 0.10 -2.95 -21.11
C VAL A 3 1.02 -2.84 -19.90
N SER A 4 1.18 -1.65 -19.35
CA SER A 4 1.82 -1.53 -18.04
C SER A 4 0.82 -2.11 -17.05
N ASP A 5 1.01 -3.38 -16.68
CA ASP A 5 0.19 -4.01 -15.66
C ASP A 5 0.48 -3.27 -14.34
N CYS A 6 -0.51 -2.50 -13.90
CA CYS A 6 -0.46 -1.68 -12.71
C CYS A 6 -1.86 -1.65 -12.12
N TYR A 7 -1.96 -1.86 -10.82
CA TYR A 7 -3.21 -1.77 -10.10
C TYR A 7 -3.06 -0.91 -8.85
N CYS A 8 -4.18 -0.40 -8.37
CA CYS A 8 -4.26 0.34 -7.13
C CYS A 8 -5.08 -0.49 -6.17
N ALA A 9 -4.49 -0.79 -5.01
CA ALA A 9 -5.22 -1.36 -3.90
C ALA A 9 -5.52 -0.26 -2.89
N TYR A 10 -6.78 -0.25 -2.45
CA TYR A 10 -7.26 0.73 -1.50
C TYR A 10 -7.43 0.08 -0.14
N PHE A 11 -6.92 0.77 0.87
CA PHE A 11 -6.79 0.22 2.20
C PHE A 11 -7.32 1.16 3.27
N ARG A 12 -7.90 0.55 4.30
CA ARG A 12 -8.24 1.19 5.56
C ARG A 12 -7.19 0.87 6.60
N MET A 13 -6.48 1.88 7.09
CA MET A 13 -5.47 1.72 8.15
C MET A 13 -6.11 1.24 9.45
N LYS A 14 -5.52 0.23 10.09
CA LYS A 14 -5.98 -0.31 11.38
C LYS A 14 -4.99 -0.04 12.50
N GLU A 15 -3.70 -0.18 12.24
CA GLU A 15 -2.62 0.24 13.13
C GLU A 15 -1.56 1.01 12.36
N VAL A 16 -0.97 2.01 13.01
CA VAL A 16 0.12 2.81 12.46
C VAL A 16 1.10 3.10 13.59
N SER A 17 2.36 2.67 13.42
CA SER A 17 3.44 2.94 14.36
C SER A 17 3.72 4.45 14.47
N PRO A 18 4.03 4.96 15.68
CA PRO A 18 4.48 6.34 15.87
C PRO A 18 5.68 6.73 14.99
N SER A 19 6.56 5.77 14.67
CA SER A 19 7.75 6.01 13.85
C SER A 19 7.44 6.45 12.41
N CYS A 20 6.20 6.24 11.95
CA CYS A 20 5.75 6.70 10.63
C CYS A 20 5.76 8.22 10.48
N ARG A 21 5.72 8.98 11.59
CA ARG A 21 5.82 10.45 11.59
C ARG A 21 7.13 10.99 11.02
N LEU A 22 8.17 10.16 10.95
CA LEU A 22 9.50 10.57 10.47
C LEU A 22 9.62 10.54 8.94
N GLY A 23 8.71 9.89 8.22
CA GLY A 23 8.79 9.77 6.76
C GLY A 23 7.92 10.79 6.02
N LEU A 24 8.40 11.28 4.87
CA LEU A 24 7.68 12.31 4.09
C LEU A 24 6.28 11.84 3.65
N ARG A 25 6.16 10.61 3.14
CA ARG A 25 4.88 10.01 2.70
C ARG A 25 4.11 9.36 3.86
N THR A 26 4.84 8.73 4.79
CA THR A 26 4.24 7.97 5.91
C THR A 26 3.77 8.85 7.06
N SER A 27 4.23 10.10 7.16
CA SER A 27 3.85 11.02 8.24
C SER A 27 2.37 11.35 8.28
N ARG A 28 1.69 11.19 7.15
CA ARG A 28 0.26 11.44 7.01
C ARG A 28 -0.59 10.22 7.33
N LEU A 29 0.00 9.10 7.74
CA LEU A 29 -0.73 7.88 8.07
C LEU A 29 -1.27 7.96 9.49
N PHE A 30 -2.54 7.60 9.66
CA PHE A 30 -3.21 7.50 10.95
C PHE A 30 -4.27 6.41 10.89
N ARG A 31 -4.72 5.94 12.05
CA ARG A 31 -5.75 4.89 12.16
C ARG A 31 -7.04 5.32 11.45
N GLU A 32 -7.67 4.39 10.75
CA GLU A 32 -8.85 4.61 9.91
C GLU A 32 -8.63 5.54 8.69
N LYS A 33 -7.40 5.95 8.39
CA LYS A 33 -7.13 6.63 7.13
C LYS A 33 -7.38 5.69 5.95
N TYR A 34 -8.07 6.18 4.93
CA TYR A 34 -8.17 5.53 3.63
C TYR A 34 -6.97 5.92 2.76
N VAL A 35 -6.27 4.93 2.20
CA VAL A 35 -5.08 5.15 1.39
C VAL A 35 -5.13 4.35 0.10
N CYS A 36 -4.55 4.92 -0.96
CA CYS A 36 -4.27 4.24 -2.21
C CYS A 36 -2.81 3.77 -2.17
N VAL A 37 -2.56 2.51 -2.51
CA VAL A 37 -1.23 1.94 -2.69
C VAL A 37 -1.13 1.39 -4.10
N GLU A 38 -0.17 1.91 -4.87
CA GLU A 38 0.05 1.50 -6.25
C GLU A 38 0.98 0.29 -6.32
N CYS A 39 0.59 -0.73 -7.08
CA CYS A 39 1.41 -1.87 -7.44
C CYS A 39 1.81 -1.73 -8.91
N GLN A 40 3.12 -1.59 -9.15
CA GLN A 40 3.68 -1.47 -10.49
C GLN A 40 4.31 -2.79 -10.92
N GLY A 41 4.38 -3.03 -12.24
CA GLY A 41 5.02 -4.19 -12.89
C GLY A 41 6.25 -4.76 -12.18
N GLU A 42 7.20 -3.90 -11.86
CA GLU A 42 8.48 -4.29 -11.27
C GLU A 42 8.36 -4.84 -9.83
N ALA A 43 7.28 -4.51 -9.12
CA ALA A 43 7.01 -4.97 -7.75
C ALA A 43 6.05 -6.19 -7.71
N MET A 44 5.54 -6.64 -8.85
CA MET A 44 4.66 -7.80 -8.90
C MET A 44 5.43 -9.11 -8.75
N GLY A 45 4.94 -9.97 -7.85
CA GLY A 45 5.42 -11.34 -7.67
C GLY A 45 4.82 -12.32 -8.66
N VAL A 46 4.94 -13.62 -8.36
CA VAL A 46 4.61 -14.76 -9.23
C VAL A 46 3.13 -14.85 -9.66
N ARG A 47 2.25 -13.99 -9.15
CA ARG A 47 0.80 -14.00 -9.41
C ARG A 47 0.25 -12.68 -9.95
N ASP A 48 1.11 -11.80 -10.45
CA ASP A 48 0.74 -10.44 -10.85
C ASP A 48 0.14 -9.64 -9.67
N ARG A 49 0.67 -9.91 -8.46
CA ARG A 49 0.28 -9.27 -7.18
C ARG A 49 1.51 -8.78 -6.46
N CYS A 50 1.43 -7.60 -5.85
CA CYS A 50 2.44 -7.11 -4.94
C CYS A 50 2.30 -7.75 -3.56
N GLU A 51 3.43 -8.05 -2.93
CA GLU A 51 3.46 -8.54 -1.56
C GLU A 51 2.83 -7.54 -0.58
N GLY A 52 2.05 -8.05 0.38
CA GLY A 52 1.36 -7.23 1.37
C GLY A 52 0.04 -6.60 0.89
N ASP A 53 -0.40 -6.88 -0.33
CA ASP A 53 -1.72 -6.47 -0.82
C ASP A 53 -2.89 -7.23 -0.14
N GLY A 54 -2.59 -8.40 0.43
CA GLY A 54 -3.47 -9.19 1.28
C GLY A 54 -4.71 -9.73 0.59
N LEU A 55 -5.71 -10.09 1.40
CA LEU A 55 -7.05 -10.46 0.94
C LEU A 55 -8.04 -9.37 1.33
N GLU A 56 -9.09 -9.20 0.53
CA GLU A 56 -10.17 -8.27 0.83
C GLU A 56 -10.81 -8.58 2.18
N GLY A 57 -11.10 -7.54 2.97
CA GLY A 57 -11.68 -7.69 4.30
C GLY A 57 -10.75 -8.30 5.35
N THR A 58 -9.54 -8.74 4.96
CA THR A 58 -8.60 -9.41 5.86
C THR A 58 -7.50 -8.46 6.32
N ARG A 59 -7.18 -8.52 7.61
CA ARG A 59 -6.11 -7.73 8.21
C ARG A 59 -4.75 -8.20 7.67
N THR A 60 -3.99 -7.26 7.13
CA THR A 60 -2.66 -7.49 6.57
C THR A 60 -1.66 -6.56 7.24
N PHE A 61 -0.51 -7.10 7.62
CA PHE A 61 0.58 -6.35 8.25
C PHE A 61 1.55 -5.83 7.21
N TRP A 62 2.15 -4.68 7.48
CA TRP A 62 3.07 -4.02 6.56
C TRP A 62 4.20 -3.34 7.33
N ILE A 63 5.34 -3.23 6.65
CA ILE A 63 6.50 -2.41 7.04
C ILE A 63 6.81 -1.47 5.89
N ALA A 64 7.11 -0.22 6.21
CA ALA A 64 7.59 0.74 5.22
C ALA A 64 9.04 0.39 4.85
N ALA A 65 9.30 0.17 3.56
CA ALA A 65 10.64 -0.16 3.08
C ALA A 65 11.70 0.90 3.41
N SER A 66 11.31 2.19 3.44
CA SER A 66 12.23 3.28 3.77
C SER A 66 12.51 3.44 5.26
N ASN A 67 11.73 2.79 6.14
CA ASN A 67 11.86 2.92 7.58
C ASN A 67 11.24 1.70 8.28
N ALA A 68 12.09 0.74 8.67
CA ALA A 68 11.66 -0.47 9.36
C ALA A 68 10.88 -0.23 10.67
N GLY A 69 11.06 0.93 11.31
CA GLY A 69 10.27 1.32 12.48
C GLY A 69 8.83 1.75 12.14
N CYS A 70 8.58 2.22 10.91
CA CYS A 70 7.26 2.56 10.42
C CYS A 70 6.57 1.31 9.89
N GLN A 71 5.65 0.79 10.69
CA GLN A 71 4.93 -0.43 10.43
C GLN A 71 3.50 -0.32 10.94
N GLY A 72 2.67 -1.29 10.57
CA GLY A 72 1.29 -1.31 11.02
C GLY A 72 0.49 -2.42 10.38
N SER A 73 -0.82 -2.19 10.33
CA SER A 73 -1.74 -3.10 9.65
C SER A 73 -2.86 -2.33 8.96
N TRP A 74 -3.38 -2.91 7.88
CA TRP A 74 -4.51 -2.40 7.12
C TRP A 74 -5.47 -3.50 6.72
N VAL A 75 -6.64 -3.12 6.23
CA VAL A 75 -7.58 -4.02 5.55
C VAL A 75 -7.77 -3.49 4.14
N ARG A 76 -7.71 -4.38 3.15
CA ARG A 76 -8.02 -4.02 1.76
C ARG A 76 -9.52 -3.90 1.58
N GLU A 77 -9.97 -2.77 1.05
CA GLU A 77 -11.39 -2.50 0.77
C GLU A 77 -11.72 -2.65 -0.72
N SER A 78 -10.79 -2.34 -1.61
CA SER A 78 -10.99 -2.57 -3.05
C SER A 78 -9.69 -2.66 -3.83
N LEU A 79 -9.80 -3.10 -5.08
CA LEU A 79 -8.73 -3.11 -6.05
C LEU A 79 -9.22 -2.68 -7.43
N HIS A 80 -8.41 -1.88 -8.10
CA HIS A 80 -8.71 -1.34 -9.42
C HIS A 80 -7.56 -1.65 -10.37
N GLU A 81 -7.85 -2.36 -11.46
CA GLU A 81 -6.86 -2.63 -12.51
C GLU A 81 -6.62 -1.39 -13.38
N THR A 82 -5.42 -1.29 -13.96
CA THR A 82 -5.04 -0.21 -14.90
C THR A 82 -5.29 1.20 -14.33
N CYS A 83 -4.78 1.48 -13.15
CA CYS A 83 -4.94 2.80 -12.51
C CYS A 83 -3.63 3.35 -11.96
N ARG A 84 -3.68 4.63 -11.54
CA ARG A 84 -2.61 5.29 -10.80
C ARG A 84 -3.15 5.98 -9.56
N CYS A 85 -2.40 5.90 -8.48
CA CYS A 85 -2.76 6.59 -7.25
C CYS A 85 -2.46 8.10 -7.37
N PRO A 86 -3.19 8.96 -6.62
CA PRO A 86 -2.89 10.39 -6.56
C PRO A 86 -1.45 10.67 -6.08
N PRO A 87 -0.89 11.86 -6.37
CA PRO A 87 0.42 12.25 -5.86
C PRO A 87 0.51 12.09 -4.33
N GLN A 88 1.70 11.71 -3.84
CA GLN A 88 1.98 11.46 -2.41
C GLN A 88 1.27 10.22 -1.81
N SER A 89 0.72 9.35 -2.66
CA SER A 89 0.27 8.01 -2.26
C SER A 89 1.45 7.07 -1.96
N LEU A 90 1.12 5.87 -1.46
CA LEU A 90 2.09 4.82 -1.19
C LEU A 90 2.30 3.96 -2.45
N ILE A 91 3.44 3.27 -2.50
CA ILE A 91 3.75 2.28 -3.53
C ILE A 91 4.19 1.00 -2.85
N PHE A 92 3.86 -0.14 -3.46
CA PHE A 92 4.53 -1.40 -3.14
C PHE A 92 5.95 -1.39 -3.73
N VAL A 93 6.86 -2.10 -3.08
CA VAL A 93 8.26 -2.27 -3.51
C VAL A 93 8.70 -3.70 -3.33
#